data_AF-A0A8J3Z7D7-F1
#
_entry.id   AF-A0A8J3Z7D7-F1
#
_cell.length_a   1.000
_cell.length_b   1.000
_cell.length_c   1.000
_cell.angle_alpha   90.00
_cell.angle_beta   90.00
_cell.angle_gamma   90.00
#
_symmetry.space_group_name_H-M   'P 1'
#
loop_
_entity.id
_entity.type
_entity.pdbx_description
1 polymer ?
#
loop_
_entity_poly.entity_id
_entity_poly.type
_entity_poly.pdbx_seq_one_letter_code
_entity_poly.pdbx_strand_id
1 'polypeptide(L)'
;MRRRLLSGVLVICLAAAIGLAAPPKPAKAVAWTVWINVAVAVAGSLFGGGGGGGVTSAELERAKQEILGAINQSQQEILAHIDGIAAADVRACLRSGTILMPSLDYMDEYTVPVFMQNSLNCATTATAYFDAVVDLAAADNIAKLLGEVYSIAMVTFAKMGFDSTYLLDDLIHTYENVLNKVKPACSHSYGTIWDPEFAWITEHTYGCRAFNGEVAWNSELWHGSETINPIDYAWVESYPMRDTSRPYIEQTLPLLRQIRANV
;
A
#
# COMPACT_ATOMS: atom_id res chain seq x y z
N MET A 1 -29.17 72.02 36.49
CA MET A 1 -29.23 70.58 36.84
C MET A 1 -29.50 69.76 35.58
N ARG A 2 -28.51 68.97 35.12
CA ARG A 2 -28.62 67.65 34.46
C ARG A 2 -27.32 67.38 33.70
N ARG A 3 -26.47 66.53 34.30
CA ARG A 3 -25.32 65.89 33.65
C ARG A 3 -25.84 64.73 32.80
N ARG A 4 -25.35 64.58 31.57
CA ARG A 4 -25.24 63.28 30.90
C ARG A 4 -23.89 63.22 30.18
N LEU A 5 -22.98 62.47 30.80
CA LEU A 5 -21.75 61.97 30.19
C LEU A 5 -22.16 60.75 29.33
N LEU A 6 -21.80 60.77 28.05
CA LEU A 6 -21.81 59.58 27.20
C LEU A 6 -20.36 59.29 26.83
N SER A 7 -19.78 58.33 27.56
CA SER A 7 -18.52 57.69 27.27
C SER A 7 -18.77 56.63 26.19
N GLY A 8 -18.31 56.89 24.96
CA GLY A 8 -18.27 55.88 23.89
C GLY A 8 -17.03 55.01 24.06
N VAL A 9 -17.22 53.74 24.39
CA VAL A 9 -16.17 52.71 24.40
C VAL A 9 -15.95 52.25 22.97
N LEU A 10 -14.79 52.58 22.41
CA LEU A 10 -14.28 52.03 21.15
C LEU A 10 -13.76 50.61 21.42
N VAL A 11 -14.59 49.61 21.10
CA VAL A 11 -14.17 48.20 21.09
C VAL A 11 -13.39 47.95 19.79
N ILE A 12 -12.06 47.95 19.90
CA ILE A 12 -11.16 47.52 18.84
C ILE A 12 -11.15 45.98 18.87
N CYS A 13 -11.93 45.35 17.99
CA CYS A 13 -11.81 43.92 17.71
C CYS A 13 -10.51 43.67 16.95
N LEU A 14 -9.42 43.41 17.69
CA LEU A 14 -8.22 42.79 17.14
C LEU A 14 -8.58 41.34 16.78
N ALA A 15 -8.90 41.07 15.52
CA ALA A 15 -8.95 39.71 15.00
C ALA A 15 -7.50 39.19 14.94
N ALA A 16 -7.05 38.54 16.01
CA ALA A 16 -5.86 37.72 15.96
C ALA A 16 -6.14 36.58 14.98
N ALA A 17 -5.59 36.70 13.76
CA ALA A 17 -5.47 35.58 12.85
C ALA A 17 -4.53 34.57 13.52
N ILE A 18 -5.11 33.62 14.26
CA ILE A 18 -4.42 32.41 14.67
C ILE A 18 -4.11 31.71 13.35
N GLY A 19 -2.90 31.88 12.85
CA GLY A 19 -2.36 31.05 11.79
C GLY A 19 -2.34 29.63 12.34
N LEU A 20 -3.40 28.87 12.05
CA LEU A 20 -3.35 27.42 12.16
C LEU A 20 -2.19 27.03 11.24
N ALA A 21 -1.05 26.70 11.84
CA ALA A 21 0.03 26.06 11.15
C ALA A 21 -0.61 24.89 10.40
N ALA A 22 -0.58 24.94 9.06
CA ALA A 22 -1.04 23.83 8.26
C ALA A 22 -0.35 22.58 8.84
N PRO A 23 -1.10 21.49 9.13
CA PRO A 23 -0.48 20.28 9.63
C PRO A 23 0.68 19.94 8.70
N PRO A 24 1.84 19.55 9.24
CA PRO A 24 2.99 19.21 8.41
C PRO A 24 2.52 18.24 7.34
N LYS A 25 2.65 18.64 6.06
CA LYS A 25 2.35 17.74 4.96
C LYS A 25 3.29 16.54 5.15
N PRO A 26 2.77 15.29 5.18
CA PRO A 26 3.63 14.12 5.28
C PRO A 26 4.67 14.21 4.18
N ALA A 27 5.93 13.93 4.53
CA ALA A 27 7.01 13.87 3.55
C ALA A 27 6.55 12.96 2.40
N LYS A 28 6.71 13.43 1.15
CA LYS A 28 6.24 12.67 -0.01
C LYS A 28 6.82 11.26 0.05
N ALA A 29 5.92 10.29 -0.05
CA ALA A 29 6.21 8.88 -0.22
C ALA A 29 7.36 8.70 -1.23
N VAL A 30 8.51 8.23 -0.74
CA VAL A 30 9.64 7.80 -1.57
C VAL A 30 9.22 6.55 -2.36
N ALA A 31 9.90 6.24 -3.46
CA ALA A 31 9.44 5.30 -4.49
C ALA A 31 9.24 3.85 -3.98
N TRP A 32 8.05 3.57 -3.44
CA TRP A 32 7.59 2.27 -2.97
C TRP A 32 7.50 1.19 -4.08
N THR A 33 7.76 1.55 -5.33
CA THR A 33 7.78 0.65 -6.50
C THR A 33 8.73 -0.54 -6.35
N VAL A 34 9.78 -0.39 -5.53
CA VAL A 34 10.85 -1.39 -5.40
C VAL A 34 10.35 -2.68 -4.76
N TRP A 35 9.45 -2.59 -3.78
CA TRP A 35 9.08 -3.70 -2.90
C TRP A 35 8.24 -4.78 -3.52
N ILE A 36 7.22 -4.36 -4.25
CA ILE A 36 6.22 -5.25 -4.80
C ILE A 36 6.76 -5.94 -6.07
N ASN A 37 7.76 -5.33 -6.72
CA ASN A 37 8.50 -5.94 -7.82
C ASN A 37 9.35 -7.15 -7.36
N VAL A 38 9.80 -7.19 -6.09
CA VAL A 38 10.55 -8.35 -5.55
C VAL A 38 9.72 -9.61 -5.61
N ALA A 39 8.46 -9.55 -5.20
CA ALA A 39 7.57 -10.71 -5.22
C ALA A 39 7.40 -11.26 -6.64
N VAL A 40 7.21 -10.39 -7.63
CA VAL A 40 7.11 -10.80 -9.04
C VAL A 40 8.43 -11.35 -9.56
N ALA A 41 9.55 -10.70 -9.25
CA ALA A 41 10.87 -11.13 -9.71
C ALA A 41 11.27 -12.49 -9.10
N VAL A 42 11.06 -12.65 -7.80
CA VAL A 42 11.31 -13.91 -7.08
C VAL A 42 10.37 -14.99 -7.58
N ALA A 43 9.06 -14.75 -7.63
CA ALA A 43 8.12 -15.72 -8.19
C ALA A 43 8.50 -16.08 -9.64
N GLY A 44 8.79 -15.09 -10.49
CA GLY A 44 9.22 -15.32 -11.86
C GLY A 44 10.52 -16.12 -11.97
N SER A 45 11.47 -15.92 -11.05
CA SER A 45 12.71 -16.68 -11.01
C SER A 45 12.53 -18.12 -10.52
N LEU A 46 11.67 -18.35 -9.53
CA LEU A 46 11.43 -19.67 -8.94
C LEU A 46 10.47 -20.51 -9.78
N PHE A 47 9.56 -19.88 -10.51
CA PHE A 47 8.43 -20.54 -11.18
C PHE A 47 8.42 -20.35 -12.71
N GLY A 48 9.26 -19.47 -13.27
CA GLY A 48 9.26 -19.17 -14.70
C GLY A 48 9.85 -20.27 -15.60
N GLY A 49 10.48 -21.31 -15.03
CA GLY A 49 11.18 -22.38 -15.76
C GLY A 49 10.29 -23.38 -16.50
N GLY A 50 8.96 -23.38 -16.30
CA GLY A 50 7.98 -24.11 -17.12
C GLY A 50 8.11 -25.63 -17.20
N GLY A 51 8.94 -26.26 -16.36
CA GLY A 51 9.09 -27.70 -16.32
C GLY A 51 9.35 -28.14 -14.89
N GLY A 52 8.63 -29.17 -14.42
CA GLY A 52 8.67 -29.69 -13.05
C GLY A 52 10.00 -30.27 -12.55
N GLY A 53 11.14 -29.80 -13.07
CA GLY A 53 12.44 -29.90 -12.42
C GLY A 53 12.57 -28.72 -11.47
N GLY A 54 12.79 -28.99 -10.19
CA GLY A 54 12.84 -27.96 -9.14
C GLY A 54 13.82 -26.81 -9.40
N VAL A 55 13.75 -25.80 -8.53
CA VAL A 55 14.51 -24.54 -8.62
C VAL A 55 16.01 -24.80 -8.79
N THR A 56 16.59 -24.27 -9.87
CA THR A 56 18.02 -24.36 -10.14
C THR A 56 18.81 -23.40 -9.25
N SER A 57 20.10 -23.70 -9.02
CA SER A 57 20.98 -22.80 -8.25
C SER A 57 21.08 -21.39 -8.86
N ALA A 58 21.04 -21.29 -10.19
CA ALA A 58 21.08 -20.01 -10.89
C ALA A 58 19.81 -19.18 -10.68
N GLU A 59 18.63 -19.82 -10.65
CA GLU A 59 17.35 -19.17 -10.35
C GLU A 59 17.31 -18.69 -8.90
N LEU A 60 17.79 -19.52 -7.97
CA LEU A 60 17.88 -19.16 -6.55
C LEU A 60 18.81 -17.96 -6.32
N GLU A 61 19.99 -17.93 -6.97
CA GLU A 61 20.89 -16.78 -6.86
C GLU A 61 20.28 -15.52 -7.45
N ARG A 62 19.56 -15.62 -8.58
CA ARG A 62 18.83 -14.47 -9.12
C ARG A 62 17.80 -13.94 -8.12
N ALA A 63 16.98 -14.82 -7.54
CA ALA A 63 15.99 -14.46 -6.54
C ALA A 63 16.63 -13.74 -5.34
N LYS A 64 17.76 -14.26 -4.85
CA LYS A 64 18.52 -13.63 -3.75
C LYS A 64 19.01 -12.24 -4.13
N GLN A 65 19.56 -12.05 -5.33
CA GLN A 65 20.04 -10.73 -5.76
C GLN A 65 18.90 -9.71 -5.89
N GLU A 66 17.72 -10.11 -6.37
CA GLU A 66 16.53 -9.24 -6.42
C GLU A 66 16.09 -8.82 -5.01
N ILE A 67 16.05 -9.77 -4.06
CA ILE A 67 15.75 -9.48 -2.65
C ILE A 67 16.79 -8.51 -2.07
N LEU A 68 18.10 -8.76 -2.26
CA LEU A 68 19.17 -7.88 -1.74
C LEU A 68 19.18 -6.49 -2.38
N GLY A 69 18.87 -6.40 -3.67
CA GLY A 69 18.74 -5.14 -4.39
C GLY A 69 17.63 -4.27 -3.80
N ALA A 70 16.46 -4.87 -3.57
CA ALA A 70 15.34 -4.17 -2.96
C ALA A 70 15.63 -3.78 -1.51
N ILE A 71 16.13 -4.71 -0.70
CA ILE A 71 16.57 -4.47 0.68
C ILE A 71 17.45 -3.21 0.82
N ASN A 72 18.46 -3.09 -0.05
CA ASN A 72 19.44 -2.01 0.06
C ASN A 72 18.84 -0.65 -0.26
N GLN A 73 17.89 -0.59 -1.20
CA GLN A 73 17.14 0.63 -1.52
C GLN A 73 16.23 1.03 -0.34
N SER A 74 15.84 0.04 0.45
CA SER A 74 14.76 0.16 1.38
C SER A 74 15.10 0.35 2.85
N GLN A 75 16.30 -0.06 3.29
CA GLN A 75 16.67 0.01 4.71
C GLN A 75 16.46 1.40 5.32
N GLN A 76 16.75 2.46 4.57
CA GLN A 76 16.57 3.85 5.03
C GLN A 76 15.08 4.24 5.10
N GLU A 77 14.25 3.72 4.19
CA GLU A 77 12.85 4.08 4.04
C GLU A 77 11.96 3.38 5.07
N ILE A 78 12.19 2.08 5.30
CA ILE A 78 11.50 1.34 6.37
C ILE A 78 11.77 2.06 7.70
N LEU A 79 13.01 2.50 7.97
CA LEU A 79 13.43 3.12 9.25
C LEU A 79 12.71 4.43 9.57
N ALA A 80 12.21 5.14 8.57
CA ALA A 80 11.65 6.46 8.78
C ALA A 80 10.15 6.48 9.13
N HIS A 81 9.33 5.51 8.69
CA HIS A 81 7.88 5.76 8.52
C HIS A 81 6.90 4.66 8.98
N ILE A 82 7.34 3.71 9.81
CA ILE A 82 6.43 2.69 10.34
C ILE A 82 6.03 3.02 11.78
N ASP A 83 4.86 3.63 11.93
CA ASP A 83 4.20 3.85 13.21
C ASP A 83 3.23 2.69 13.50
N GLY A 84 3.42 2.02 14.65
CA GLY A 84 2.54 0.95 15.12
C GLY A 84 3.30 -0.32 15.53
N ILE A 85 2.92 -0.90 16.68
CA ILE A 85 3.59 -2.07 17.27
C ILE A 85 3.57 -3.26 16.29
N ALA A 86 2.42 -3.55 15.69
CA ALA A 86 2.27 -4.67 14.75
C ALA A 86 3.19 -4.55 13.52
N ALA A 87 3.29 -3.34 12.94
CA ALA A 87 4.14 -3.12 11.80
C ALA A 87 5.63 -3.10 12.18
N ALA A 88 5.98 -2.72 13.42
CA ALA A 88 7.33 -2.81 13.95
C ALA A 88 7.81 -4.27 14.09
N ASP A 89 6.94 -5.20 14.48
CA ASP A 89 7.26 -6.63 14.59
C ASP A 89 7.53 -7.25 13.21
N VAL A 90 6.66 -7.01 12.23
CA VAL A 90 6.86 -7.46 10.83
C VAL A 90 8.18 -6.94 10.29
N ARG A 91 8.44 -5.66 10.52
CA ARG A 91 9.70 -5.00 10.15
C ARG A 91 10.92 -5.63 10.82
N ALA A 92 10.85 -5.92 12.12
CA ALA A 92 11.98 -6.49 12.86
C ALA A 92 12.33 -7.88 12.29
N CYS A 93 11.29 -8.67 12.03
CA CYS A 93 11.44 -9.97 11.41
C CYS A 93 12.01 -9.87 9.98
N LEU A 94 11.46 -8.96 9.16
CA LEU A 94 11.96 -8.69 7.82
C LEU A 94 13.44 -8.29 7.84
N ARG A 95 13.82 -7.34 8.71
CA ARG A 95 15.22 -6.93 8.88
C ARG A 95 16.14 -8.10 9.24
N SER A 96 15.68 -9.01 10.10
CA SER A 96 16.45 -10.23 10.42
C SER A 96 16.59 -11.13 9.20
N GLY A 97 15.51 -11.35 8.46
CA GLY A 97 15.48 -12.11 7.20
C GLY A 97 16.50 -11.58 6.19
N THR A 98 16.40 -10.28 5.93
CA THR A 98 17.28 -9.47 5.10
C THR A 98 18.76 -9.61 5.47
N ILE A 99 19.12 -9.50 6.75
CA ILE A 99 20.52 -9.58 7.20
C ILE A 99 21.11 -10.98 6.96
N LEU A 100 20.29 -12.02 7.11
CA LEU A 100 20.70 -13.41 7.01
C LEU A 100 20.68 -13.95 5.57
N MET A 101 19.90 -13.34 4.67
CA MET A 101 19.74 -13.78 3.28
C MET A 101 21.06 -13.91 2.48
N PRO A 102 22.03 -12.97 2.56
CA PRO A 102 23.33 -13.15 1.90
C PRO A 102 24.09 -14.39 2.37
N SER A 103 23.85 -14.83 3.61
CA SER A 103 24.54 -15.96 4.23
C SER A 103 23.86 -17.31 3.97
N LEU A 104 22.72 -17.33 3.27
CA LEU A 104 21.90 -18.54 3.08
C LEU A 104 22.67 -19.75 2.53
N ASP A 105 23.63 -19.55 1.63
CA ASP A 105 24.42 -20.67 1.07
C ASP A 105 25.54 -21.17 1.97
N TYR A 106 25.91 -20.37 2.98
CA TYR A 106 26.95 -20.69 3.94
C TYR A 106 26.37 -21.22 5.26
N MET A 107 25.04 -21.23 5.39
CA MET A 107 24.36 -21.84 6.52
C MET A 107 24.51 -23.36 6.47
N ASP A 108 24.77 -23.97 7.62
CA ASP A 108 24.83 -25.42 7.75
C ASP A 108 23.43 -26.06 7.70
N GLU A 109 23.40 -27.40 7.66
CA GLU A 109 22.17 -28.21 7.59
C GLU A 109 21.21 -28.01 8.76
N TYR A 110 21.67 -27.45 9.88
CA TYR A 110 20.83 -27.17 11.06
C TYR A 110 20.32 -25.73 11.07
N THR A 111 21.07 -24.81 10.47
CA THR A 111 20.77 -23.38 10.46
C THR A 111 19.75 -23.03 9.37
N VAL A 112 19.83 -23.65 8.18
CA VAL A 112 18.87 -23.38 7.08
C VAL A 112 17.42 -23.69 7.49
N PRO A 113 17.09 -24.85 8.12
CA PRO A 113 15.73 -25.13 8.56
C PRO A 113 15.19 -24.11 9.57
N VAL A 114 16.04 -23.64 10.49
CA VAL A 114 15.66 -22.60 11.48
C VAL A 114 15.38 -21.28 10.78
N PHE A 115 16.22 -20.90 9.82
CA PHE A 115 16.02 -19.67 9.04
C PHE A 115 14.76 -19.74 8.18
N MET A 116 14.50 -20.88 7.54
CA MET A 116 13.27 -21.14 6.79
C MET A 116 12.04 -21.04 7.71
N GLN A 117 12.06 -21.66 8.88
CA GLN A 117 10.95 -21.59 9.84
C GLN A 117 10.70 -20.15 10.31
N ASN A 118 11.75 -19.39 10.62
CA ASN A 118 11.63 -17.99 11.00
C ASN A 118 11.05 -17.14 9.86
N SER A 119 11.46 -17.40 8.62
CA SER A 119 10.95 -16.72 7.42
C SER A 119 9.46 -17.02 7.19
N LEU A 120 9.05 -18.28 7.36
CA LEU A 120 7.64 -18.68 7.29
C LEU A 120 6.81 -18.01 8.39
N ASN A 121 7.28 -18.06 9.64
CA ASN A 121 6.63 -17.41 10.77
C ASN A 121 6.49 -15.90 10.54
N CYS A 122 7.47 -15.29 9.89
CA CYS A 122 7.43 -13.90 9.47
C CYS A 122 6.23 -13.62 8.55
N ALA A 123 6.09 -14.42 7.48
CA ALA A 123 5.03 -14.25 6.48
C ALA A 123 3.65 -14.44 7.09
N THR A 124 3.46 -15.53 7.84
CA THR A 124 2.18 -15.83 8.49
C THR A 124 1.81 -14.80 9.55
N THR A 125 2.79 -14.33 10.33
CA THR A 125 2.57 -13.28 11.33
C THR A 125 2.26 -11.93 10.67
N ALA A 126 2.91 -11.59 9.55
CA ALA A 126 2.63 -10.37 8.81
C ALA A 126 1.18 -10.36 8.28
N THR A 127 0.71 -11.46 7.73
CA THR A 127 -0.69 -11.62 7.28
C THR A 127 -1.66 -11.54 8.46
N ALA A 128 -1.37 -12.24 9.56
CA ALA A 128 -2.21 -12.17 10.76
C ALA A 128 -2.30 -10.74 11.35
N TYR A 129 -1.19 -10.01 11.38
CA TYR A 129 -1.20 -8.60 11.80
C TYR A 129 -1.96 -7.73 10.80
N PHE A 130 -1.76 -7.91 9.50
CA PHE A 130 -2.50 -7.19 8.48
C PHE A 130 -4.02 -7.36 8.69
N ASP A 131 -4.49 -8.59 8.92
CA ASP A 131 -5.90 -8.89 9.13
C ASP A 131 -6.43 -8.28 10.44
N ALA A 132 -5.66 -8.37 11.52
CA ALA A 132 -6.07 -7.93 12.85
C ALA A 132 -6.05 -6.39 13.04
N VAL A 133 -5.18 -5.67 12.33
CA VAL A 133 -5.03 -4.22 12.51
C VAL A 133 -6.25 -3.48 11.98
N VAL A 134 -6.83 -2.62 12.82
CA VAL A 134 -8.01 -1.80 12.48
C VAL A 134 -7.60 -0.49 11.78
N ASP A 135 -6.45 0.08 12.17
CA ASP A 135 -5.94 1.30 11.57
C ASP A 135 -5.46 1.06 10.14
N LEU A 136 -6.10 1.71 9.17
CA LEU A 136 -5.83 1.46 7.74
C LEU A 136 -4.43 1.94 7.31
N ALA A 137 -3.86 2.94 7.97
CA ALA A 137 -2.50 3.38 7.69
C ALA A 137 -1.47 2.34 8.15
N ALA A 138 -1.64 1.76 9.34
CA ALA A 138 -0.82 0.65 9.81
C ALA A 138 -1.02 -0.61 8.95
N ALA A 139 -2.25 -0.92 8.52
CA ALA A 139 -2.52 -2.03 7.60
C ALA A 139 -1.82 -1.83 6.25
N ASP A 140 -1.83 -0.62 5.69
CA ASP A 140 -1.12 -0.28 4.46
C ASP A 140 0.40 -0.41 4.60
N ASN A 141 0.95 0.00 5.76
CA ASN A 141 2.37 -0.18 6.06
C ASN A 141 2.77 -1.65 6.14
N ILE A 142 1.94 -2.52 6.74
CA ILE A 142 2.18 -3.97 6.72
C ILE A 142 2.09 -4.50 5.29
N ALA A 143 1.07 -4.08 4.54
CA ALA A 143 0.83 -4.53 3.17
C ALA A 143 2.03 -4.26 2.23
N LYS A 144 2.70 -3.13 2.41
CA LYS A 144 3.95 -2.79 1.68
C LYS A 144 5.07 -3.80 1.90
N LEU A 145 5.12 -4.46 3.06
CA LEU A 145 6.18 -5.41 3.42
C LEU A 145 5.87 -6.86 3.02
N LEU A 146 4.61 -7.19 2.76
CA LEU A 146 4.18 -8.57 2.50
C LEU A 146 4.97 -9.20 1.34
N GLY A 147 5.12 -8.50 0.22
CA GLY A 147 5.82 -9.03 -0.95
C GLY A 147 7.23 -9.51 -0.64
N GLU A 148 7.98 -8.77 0.17
CA GLU A 148 9.35 -9.13 0.53
C GLU A 148 9.38 -10.27 1.55
N VAL A 149 8.54 -10.22 2.58
CA VAL A 149 8.48 -11.26 3.61
C VAL A 149 8.13 -12.62 2.98
N TYR A 150 7.14 -12.66 2.09
CA TYR A 150 6.80 -13.86 1.34
C TYR A 150 7.92 -14.29 0.38
N SER A 151 8.61 -13.35 -0.26
CA SER A 151 9.75 -13.66 -1.14
C SER A 151 10.89 -14.34 -0.40
N ILE A 152 11.24 -13.84 0.80
CA ILE A 152 12.24 -14.45 1.68
C ILE A 152 11.81 -15.87 2.05
N ALA A 153 10.54 -16.07 2.44
CA ALA A 153 10.01 -17.40 2.74
C ALA A 153 10.09 -18.33 1.53
N MET A 154 9.66 -17.89 0.34
CA MET A 154 9.71 -18.70 -0.90
C MET A 154 11.13 -19.14 -1.26
N VAL A 155 12.11 -18.23 -1.17
CA VAL A 155 13.52 -18.55 -1.44
C VAL A 155 14.07 -19.58 -0.46
N THR A 156 13.75 -19.46 0.83
CA THR A 156 14.19 -20.44 1.83
C THR A 156 13.53 -21.81 1.65
N PHE A 157 12.25 -21.86 1.27
CA PHE A 157 11.56 -23.11 0.91
C PHE A 157 12.19 -23.78 -0.31
N ALA A 158 12.42 -23.00 -1.37
CA ALA A 158 13.08 -23.48 -2.58
C ALA A 158 14.49 -24.02 -2.29
N LYS A 159 15.28 -23.33 -1.44
CA LYS A 159 16.61 -23.80 -1.01
C LYS A 159 16.56 -25.16 -0.32
N MET A 160 15.51 -25.41 0.47
CA MET A 160 15.28 -26.67 1.19
C MET A 160 14.64 -27.75 0.31
N GLY A 161 14.34 -27.45 -0.96
CA GLY A 161 13.66 -28.37 -1.87
C GLY A 161 12.17 -28.54 -1.58
N PHE A 162 11.57 -27.64 -0.80
CA PHE A 162 10.13 -27.64 -0.56
C PHE A 162 9.39 -26.88 -1.65
N ASP A 163 8.15 -27.30 -1.90
CA ASP A 163 7.23 -26.60 -2.78
C ASP A 163 6.82 -25.26 -2.15
N SER A 164 7.03 -24.18 -2.90
CA SER A 164 6.71 -22.80 -2.51
C SER A 164 5.44 -22.26 -3.15
N THR A 165 4.71 -23.07 -3.93
CA THR A 165 3.44 -22.66 -4.56
C THR A 165 2.40 -22.23 -3.54
N TYR A 166 2.30 -22.91 -2.40
CA TYR A 166 1.41 -22.50 -1.30
C TYR A 166 1.71 -21.09 -0.77
N LEU A 167 2.98 -20.69 -0.71
CA LEU A 167 3.38 -19.34 -0.29
C LEU A 167 3.00 -18.31 -1.34
N LEU A 168 3.10 -18.66 -2.63
CA LEU A 168 2.64 -17.79 -3.71
C LEU A 168 1.12 -17.62 -3.69
N ASP A 169 0.37 -18.71 -3.51
CA ASP A 169 -1.10 -18.69 -3.41
C ASP A 169 -1.57 -17.85 -2.21
N ASP A 170 -0.89 -17.99 -1.07
CA ASP A 170 -1.19 -17.23 0.15
C ASP A 170 -0.84 -15.73 0.00
N LEU A 171 0.25 -15.39 -0.70
CA LEU A 171 0.56 -13.99 -1.04
C LEU A 171 -0.50 -13.38 -1.96
N ILE A 172 -0.94 -14.11 -3.00
CA ILE A 172 -1.99 -13.67 -3.93
C ILE A 172 -3.28 -13.39 -3.15
N HIS A 173 -3.68 -14.34 -2.29
CA HIS A 173 -4.87 -14.18 -1.45
C HIS A 173 -4.75 -12.98 -0.50
N THR A 174 -3.58 -12.81 0.13
CA THR A 174 -3.35 -11.67 1.03
C THR A 174 -3.42 -10.34 0.29
N TYR A 175 -2.85 -10.24 -0.91
CA TYR A 175 -2.97 -9.04 -1.74
C TYR A 175 -4.42 -8.73 -2.17
N GLU A 176 -5.24 -9.73 -2.45
CA GLU A 176 -6.68 -9.53 -2.68
C GLU A 176 -7.36 -8.95 -1.43
N ASN A 177 -7.01 -9.47 -0.24
CA ASN A 177 -7.51 -8.95 1.04
C ASN A 177 -7.05 -7.51 1.29
N VAL A 178 -5.82 -7.15 0.90
CA VAL A 178 -5.34 -5.76 0.92
C VAL A 178 -6.23 -4.88 0.06
N LEU A 179 -6.43 -5.22 -1.21
CA LEU A 179 -7.26 -4.42 -2.12
C LEU A 179 -8.69 -4.23 -1.61
N ASN A 180 -9.24 -5.21 -0.88
CA ASN A 180 -10.55 -5.10 -0.26
C ASN A 180 -10.54 -4.20 0.99
N LYS A 181 -9.52 -4.33 1.85
CA LYS A 181 -9.45 -3.63 3.14
C LYS A 181 -9.09 -2.15 2.99
N VAL A 182 -8.15 -1.80 2.10
CA VAL A 182 -7.68 -0.40 1.92
C VAL A 182 -8.46 0.35 0.84
N LYS A 183 -9.71 -0.01 0.55
CA LYS A 183 -10.54 0.69 -0.45
C LYS A 183 -10.83 2.14 -0.01
N PRO A 184 -10.78 3.14 -0.90
CA PRO A 184 -11.21 4.49 -0.56
C PRO A 184 -12.71 4.54 -0.23
N ALA A 185 -13.09 5.44 0.68
CA ALA A 185 -14.48 5.73 0.98
C ALA A 185 -15.03 6.70 -0.08
N CYS A 186 -15.97 6.23 -0.89
CA CYS A 186 -16.56 7.01 -1.98
C CYS A 186 -18.02 7.38 -1.68
N SER A 187 -18.44 8.55 -2.14
CA SER A 187 -19.79 9.07 -1.97
C SER A 187 -20.27 9.75 -3.25
N HIS A 188 -21.54 9.56 -3.57
CA HIS A 188 -22.24 10.28 -4.63
C HIS A 188 -23.17 11.31 -4.01
N SER A 189 -23.19 12.51 -4.57
CA SER A 189 -24.13 13.56 -4.20
C SER A 189 -24.75 14.19 -5.44
N TYR A 190 -25.96 14.71 -5.29
CA TYR A 190 -26.76 15.27 -6.38
C TYR A 190 -27.25 16.65 -5.99
N GLY A 191 -27.16 17.60 -6.90
CA GLY A 191 -27.68 18.95 -6.74
C GLY A 191 -28.38 19.41 -8.01
N THR A 192 -29.30 20.36 -7.89
CA THR A 192 -29.86 21.08 -9.04
C THR A 192 -29.32 22.49 -9.07
N ILE A 193 -28.83 22.91 -10.22
CA ILE A 193 -28.28 24.24 -10.44
C ILE A 193 -29.12 24.91 -11.52
N TRP A 194 -29.37 26.20 -11.37
CA TRP A 194 -29.97 27.01 -12.42
C TRP A 194 -28.86 27.57 -13.31
N ASP A 195 -28.86 27.20 -14.58
CA ASP A 195 -27.98 27.72 -15.62
C ASP A 195 -28.78 28.62 -16.58
N PRO A 196 -28.33 29.85 -16.90
CA PRO A 196 -29.05 30.75 -17.79
C PRO A 196 -29.22 30.25 -19.23
N GLU A 197 -28.33 29.39 -19.72
CA GLU A 197 -28.34 28.83 -21.08
C GLU A 197 -29.18 27.54 -21.15
N PHE A 198 -29.13 26.72 -20.10
CA PHE A 198 -29.74 25.38 -20.07
C PHE A 198 -30.93 25.22 -19.09
N ALA A 199 -31.37 26.30 -18.44
CA ALA A 199 -32.36 26.27 -17.35
C ALA A 199 -31.91 25.36 -16.18
N TRP A 200 -32.78 24.50 -15.65
CA TRP A 200 -32.42 23.61 -14.54
C TRP A 200 -31.55 22.44 -15.03
N ILE A 201 -30.32 22.36 -14.53
CA ILE A 201 -29.40 21.23 -14.75
C ILE A 201 -29.20 20.45 -13.44
N THR A 202 -28.99 19.14 -13.54
CA THR A 202 -28.62 18.31 -12.38
C THR A 202 -27.11 18.12 -12.36
N GLU A 203 -26.46 18.53 -11.28
CA GLU A 203 -25.05 18.23 -11.02
C GLU A 203 -24.96 16.94 -10.22
N HIS A 204 -24.19 15.99 -10.75
CA HIS A 204 -23.82 14.77 -10.07
C HIS A 204 -22.36 14.93 -9.65
N THR A 205 -22.07 14.83 -8.36
CA THR A 205 -20.70 14.88 -7.83
C THR A 205 -20.33 13.53 -7.23
N TYR A 206 -19.24 12.95 -7.71
CA TYR A 206 -18.65 11.74 -7.16
C TYR A 206 -17.30 12.09 -6.52
N GLY A 207 -17.11 11.69 -5.26
CA GLY A 207 -15.89 11.96 -4.53
C GLY A 207 -15.44 10.76 -3.72
N CYS A 208 -14.13 10.53 -3.67
CA CYS A 208 -13.51 9.47 -2.90
C CYS A 208 -12.45 10.05 -1.95
N ARG A 209 -12.36 9.44 -0.76
CA ARG A 209 -11.38 9.77 0.28
C ARG A 209 -10.60 8.52 0.66
N ALA A 210 -9.29 8.59 0.60
CA ALA A 210 -8.39 7.55 1.10
C ALA A 210 -8.15 7.69 2.61
N PHE A 211 -7.68 6.61 3.25
CA PHE A 211 -7.40 6.60 4.70
C PHE A 211 -6.26 7.56 5.10
N ASN A 212 -5.36 7.89 4.16
CA ASN A 212 -4.29 8.88 4.35
C ASN A 212 -4.79 10.34 4.30
N GLY A 213 -6.11 10.54 4.15
CA GLY A 213 -6.75 11.85 4.09
C GLY A 213 -6.78 12.51 2.71
N GLU A 214 -6.19 11.88 1.70
CA GLU A 214 -6.28 12.37 0.32
C GLU A 214 -7.70 12.23 -0.23
N VAL A 215 -8.07 13.18 -1.09
CA VAL A 215 -9.41 13.28 -1.67
C VAL A 215 -9.30 13.57 -3.16
N ALA A 216 -10.17 12.96 -3.93
CA ALA A 216 -10.45 13.31 -5.32
C ALA A 216 -11.96 13.44 -5.49
N TRP A 217 -12.38 14.32 -6.37
CA TRP A 217 -13.77 14.45 -6.75
C TRP A 217 -13.87 14.93 -8.20
N ASN A 218 -14.97 14.58 -8.84
CA ASN A 218 -15.32 15.03 -10.17
C ASN A 218 -16.85 15.20 -10.25
N SER A 219 -17.29 16.07 -11.14
CA SER A 219 -18.70 16.42 -11.31
C SER A 219 -19.09 16.31 -12.78
N GLU A 220 -20.24 15.69 -13.05
CA GLU A 220 -20.89 15.72 -14.36
C GLU A 220 -22.20 16.52 -14.26
N LEU A 221 -22.56 17.19 -15.35
CA LEU A 221 -23.81 17.93 -15.47
C LEU A 221 -24.76 17.17 -16.38
N TRP A 222 -26.04 17.14 -16.01
CA TRP A 222 -27.11 16.51 -16.76
C TRP A 222 -28.12 17.57 -17.21
N HIS A 223 -28.33 17.67 -18.52
CA HIS A 223 -29.39 18.45 -19.13
C HIS A 223 -30.32 17.51 -19.90
N GLY A 224 -31.47 17.19 -19.30
CA GLY A 224 -32.34 16.12 -19.80
C GLY A 224 -31.63 14.76 -19.76
N SER A 225 -31.42 14.14 -20.92
CA SER A 225 -30.69 12.87 -21.07
C SER A 225 -29.23 13.04 -21.50
N GLU A 226 -28.79 14.27 -21.76
CA GLU A 226 -27.42 14.56 -22.18
C GLU A 226 -26.51 14.73 -20.96
N THR A 227 -25.36 14.05 -20.99
CA THR A 227 -24.29 14.20 -20.00
C THR A 227 -23.23 15.12 -20.54
N ILE A 228 -22.85 16.11 -19.73
CA ILE A 228 -21.81 17.08 -20.02
C ILE A 228 -20.68 16.81 -19.02
N ASN A 229 -19.47 16.57 -19.54
CA ASN A 229 -18.29 16.21 -18.76
C ASN A 229 -18.50 14.96 -17.89
N PRO A 230 -18.64 13.76 -18.49
CA PRO A 230 -18.88 12.53 -17.74
C PRO A 230 -17.78 12.29 -16.69
N ILE A 231 -18.18 11.77 -15.53
CA ILE A 231 -17.24 11.48 -14.43
C ILE A 231 -16.28 10.35 -14.84
N ASP A 232 -14.98 10.61 -14.70
CA ASP A 232 -13.95 9.56 -14.71
C ASP A 232 -13.89 8.87 -13.33
N TYR A 233 -14.75 7.87 -13.13
CA TYR A 233 -14.83 7.11 -11.87
C TYR A 233 -13.50 6.45 -11.51
N ALA A 234 -12.77 5.92 -12.49
CA ALA A 234 -11.51 5.24 -12.27
C ALA A 234 -10.43 6.20 -11.74
N TRP A 235 -10.36 7.41 -12.30
CA TRP A 235 -9.45 8.44 -11.79
C TRP A 235 -9.84 8.90 -10.38
N VAL A 236 -11.13 9.14 -10.11
CA VAL A 236 -11.60 9.57 -8.77
C VAL A 236 -11.30 8.52 -7.71
N GLU A 237 -11.41 7.23 -8.04
CA GLU A 237 -11.10 6.13 -7.11
C GLU A 237 -9.60 5.90 -6.92
N SER A 238 -8.80 5.97 -7.98
CA SER A 238 -7.37 5.66 -7.93
C SER A 238 -6.51 6.82 -7.42
N TYR A 239 -6.87 8.07 -7.72
CA TYR A 239 -6.05 9.24 -7.40
C TYR A 239 -5.77 9.42 -5.89
N PRO A 240 -6.76 9.28 -4.97
CA PRO A 240 -6.52 9.35 -3.53
C PRO A 240 -5.61 8.23 -3.00
N MET A 241 -5.50 7.13 -3.76
CA MET A 241 -4.75 5.94 -3.38
C MET A 241 -3.32 5.93 -3.92
N ARG A 242 -2.91 6.96 -4.69
CA ARG A 242 -1.62 6.98 -5.42
C ARG A 242 -0.38 6.80 -4.54
N ASP A 243 -0.46 7.22 -3.27
CA ASP A 243 0.64 7.18 -2.30
C ASP A 243 0.49 6.02 -1.29
N THR A 244 -0.35 5.02 -1.57
CA THR A 244 -0.57 3.83 -0.73
C THR A 244 0.00 2.55 -1.39
N SER A 245 -0.15 1.40 -0.74
CA SER A 245 0.21 0.08 -1.31
C SER A 245 -0.69 -0.35 -2.47
N ARG A 246 -1.91 0.19 -2.58
CA ARG A 246 -2.95 -0.27 -3.50
C ARG A 246 -2.54 -0.24 -4.98
N PRO A 247 -2.06 0.87 -5.56
CA PRO A 247 -1.77 0.94 -7.00
C PRO A 247 -0.71 -0.07 -7.43
N TYR A 248 0.24 -0.34 -6.55
CA TYR A 248 1.30 -1.32 -6.80
C TYR A 248 0.77 -2.74 -6.74
N ILE A 249 -0.08 -3.06 -5.77
CA ILE A 249 -0.73 -4.37 -5.68
C ILE A 249 -1.63 -4.62 -6.90
N GLU A 250 -2.37 -3.60 -7.36
CA GLU A 250 -3.19 -3.70 -8.59
C GLU A 250 -2.35 -4.01 -9.83
N GLN A 251 -1.12 -3.50 -9.91
CA GLN A 251 -0.19 -3.82 -11.01
C GLN A 251 0.42 -5.22 -10.89
N THR A 252 0.71 -5.67 -9.67
CA THR A 252 1.46 -6.91 -9.43
C THR A 252 0.59 -8.15 -9.33
N LEU A 253 -0.62 -8.04 -8.81
CA LEU A 253 -1.52 -9.18 -8.63
C LEU A 253 -1.80 -9.93 -9.94
N PRO A 254 -2.04 -9.28 -11.10
CA PRO A 254 -2.18 -9.97 -12.38
C PRO A 254 -0.92 -10.76 -12.78
N LEU A 255 0.27 -10.21 -12.52
CA LEU A 255 1.55 -10.85 -12.84
C LEU A 255 1.78 -12.08 -11.97
N LEU A 256 1.51 -12.00 -10.67
CA LEU A 256 1.62 -13.15 -9.76
C LEU A 256 0.65 -14.27 -10.16
N ARG A 257 -0.59 -13.92 -10.50
CA ARG A 257 -1.58 -14.89 -11.01
C ARG A 257 -1.14 -15.54 -12.32
N GLN A 258 -0.55 -14.76 -13.23
CA GLN A 258 0.00 -15.30 -14.47
C GLN A 258 1.15 -16.27 -14.20
N ILE A 259 2.08 -15.92 -13.30
CA ILE A 259 3.16 -16.82 -12.87
C ILE A 259 2.57 -18.11 -12.30
N ARG A 260 1.60 -17.98 -11.38
CA ARG A 260 0.96 -19.12 -10.73
C ARG A 260 0.26 -20.06 -11.70
N ALA A 261 -0.35 -19.53 -12.76
CA ALA A 261 -1.02 -20.32 -13.79
C ALA A 261 -0.07 -21.15 -14.66
N ASN A 262 1.23 -20.84 -14.64
CA ASN A 262 2.27 -21.54 -15.41
C ASN A 262 3.07 -22.57 -14.59
N VAL A 263 2.74 -22.74 -13.31
CA VAL A 263 3.33 -23.75 -12.39
C VAL A 263 2.45 -24.97 -12.30
#